data_AF-A0A2A7D9D7-F1
#
_entry.id   AF-A0A2A7D9D7-F1
#
_cell.length_a   1.000
_cell.length_b   1.000
_cell.length_c   1.000
_cell.angle_alpha   90.00
_cell.angle_beta   90.00
_cell.angle_gamma   90.00
#
_symmetry.space_group_name_H-M   'P 1'
#
loop_
_entity.id
_entity.type
_entity.pdbx_description
1 polymer ?
#
loop_
_entity_poly.entity_id
_entity_poly.type
_entity_poly.pdbx_seq_one_letter_code
_entity_poly.pdbx_strand_id
1 'polypeptide(L)' 'MSKYSNKKVELDGFIFDSEAESRYYELLKEKQGAGEI' A
#
# COMPACT_ATOMS: atom_id res chain seq x y z
N MET A 1 -25.46 -3.41 -7.73
CA MET A 1 -24.25 -2.74 -8.26
C MET A 1 -23.49 -2.13 -7.09
N SER A 2 -22.44 -2.79 -6.62
CA SER A 2 -21.57 -2.22 -5.58
C SER A 2 -20.77 -1.07 -6.20
N LYS A 3 -21.13 0.17 -5.85
CA LYS A 3 -20.53 1.41 -6.38
C LYS A 3 -19.05 1.59 -5.98
N TYR A 4 -18.57 0.79 -5.05
CA TYR A 4 -17.21 0.82 -4.55
C TYR A 4 -16.67 -0.60 -4.59
N SER A 5 -16.29 -1.06 -5.78
CA SER A 5 -15.43 -2.23 -5.89
C SER A 5 -14.03 -1.81 -5.45
N ASN A 6 -13.88 -1.49 -4.16
CA ASN A 6 -12.58 -1.11 -3.59
C ASN A 6 -11.73 -2.38 -3.67
N LYS A 7 -10.80 -2.41 -4.64
CA LYS A 7 -9.84 -3.50 -4.77
C LYS A 7 -8.91 -3.36 -3.58
N LYS A 8 -9.23 -4.09 -2.50
CA LYS A 8 -8.32 -4.24 -1.38
C LYS A 8 -7.06 -4.91 -1.91
N VAL A 9 -5.92 -4.29 -1.68
CA VAL A 9 -4.61 -4.79 -2.12
C VAL A 9 -3.94 -5.39 -0.90
N GLU A 10 -3.67 -6.69 -0.92
CA GLU A 10 -2.76 -7.29 0.04
C GLU A 10 -1.32 -7.06 -0.41
N LEU A 11 -0.53 -6.43 0.44
CA LEU A 11 0.90 -6.24 0.23
C LEU A 11 1.64 -6.53 1.54
N ASP A 12 2.59 -7.47 1.49
CA ASP A 12 3.43 -7.88 2.64
C ASP A 12 2.62 -8.37 3.88
N GLY A 13 1.38 -8.82 3.69
CA GLY A 13 0.47 -9.21 4.77
C GLY A 13 -0.39 -8.08 5.33
N PHE A 14 -0.26 -6.86 4.80
CA PHE A 14 -1.13 -5.73 5.10
C PHE A 14 -2.21 -5.58 4.03
N ILE A 15 -3.46 -5.43 4.46
CA ILE A 15 -4.60 -5.18 3.57
C ILE A 15 -4.78 -3.67 3.45
N PHE A 16 -4.49 -3.15 2.27
CA PHE A 16 -4.70 -1.75 1.92
C PHE A 16 -6.04 -1.57 1.23
N ASP A 17 -6.74 -0.48 1.54
CA ASP A 17 -8.03 -0.18 0.90
C ASP A 17 -7.87 0.44 -0.50
N SER A 18 -6.64 0.73 -0.94
CA SER A 18 -6.34 1.27 -2.27
C SER A 18 -4.89 1.01 -2.74
N GLU A 19 -4.71 0.91 -4.06
CA GLU A 19 -3.39 0.74 -4.71
C GLU A 19 -2.44 1.92 -4.42
N ALA A 20 -2.99 3.13 -4.24
CA ALA A 20 -2.19 4.29 -3.86
C ALA A 20 -1.55 4.14 -2.48
N GLU A 21 -2.28 3.52 -1.53
CA GLU A 21 -1.80 3.27 -0.18
C GLU A 21 -0.71 2.18 -0.18
N SER A 22 -0.91 1.11 -0.95
CA SER A 22 0.10 0.04 -1.07
C SER A 22 1.41 0.54 -1.69
N ARG A 23 1.34 1.39 -2.72
CA ARG A 23 2.52 2.03 -3.34
C ARG A 23 3.25 2.97 -2.37
N TYR A 24 2.50 3.72 -1.56
CA TYR A 24 3.10 4.62 -0.57
C TYR A 24 3.83 3.82 0.52
N TYR A 25 3.26 2.69 0.93
CA TYR A 25 3.91 1.77 1.88
C TYR A 25 5.21 1.19 1.32
N GLU A 26 5.23 0.75 0.05
CA GLU A 26 6.48 0.31 -0.61
C GLU A 26 7.53 1.41 -0.63
N LEU A 27 7.16 2.63 -1.03
CA LEU A 27 8.07 3.79 -1.03
C LEU A 27 8.62 4.11 0.37
N LEU A 28 7.79 4.00 1.40
CA LEU A 28 8.23 4.19 2.79
C LEU A 28 9.21 3.09 3.21
N LYS A 29 8.94 1.83 2.88
CA LYS A 29 9.81 0.70 3.17
C LYS A 29 11.16 0.84 2.46
N GLU A 30 11.16 1.31 1.21
CA GLU A 30 12.37 1.63 0.46
C GLU A 30 13.16 2.78 1.11
N LYS A 31 12.51 3.86 1.53
CA LYS A 31 13.16 4.97 2.25
C LYS A 31 13.72 4.54 3.60
N GLN A 32 13.02 3.63 4.29
CA GLN A 32 13.48 3.03 5.55
C GLN A 32 14.70 2.15 5.33
N GLY A 33 14.72 1.35 4.26
CA GLY A 33 15.88 0.54 3.87
C GLY A 33 17.06 1.39 3.37
N ALA A 34 16.79 2.54 2.75
CA ALA A 34 17.80 3.49 2.28
C ALA A 34 18.42 4.32 3.42
N GLY A 35 17.88 4.26 4.64
CA GLY A 35 18.38 5.01 5.79
C GLY A 35 18.11 6.52 5.70
N GLU A 36 17.09 6.93 4.93
CA GLU A 36 16.66 8.33 4.83
C GLU A 36 15.70 8.75 5.98
N ILE A 37 15.36 7.83 6.89
CA ILE A 37 14.53 8.04 8.09
C ILE A 37 15.14 7.37 9.32
#